data_AF-A0A2S6RYF6-F1
#
_entry.id   AF-A0A2S6RYF6-F1
#
_cell.length_a   1.000
_cell.length_b   1.000
_cell.length_c   1.000
_cell.angle_alpha   90.00
_cell.angle_beta   90.00
_cell.angle_gamma   90.00
#
_symmetry.space_group_name_H-M   'P 1'
#
loop_
_entity.id
_entity.type
_entity.pdbx_description
1 polymer ?
#
loop_
_entity_poly.entity_id
_entity_poly.type
_entity_poly.pdbx_seq_one_letter_code
_entity_poly.pdbx_strand_id
1 'polypeptide(L)'
;MSFRIDKKHLEKYFYFIFLPKIKELSPLELEQKIQVEDLLGIEEQKGKVITNTANFLDNKPSNHILLWGARGMGKSTLIKSVVSHFNLKVKTQKKIYLVELLNNSLEFLPEIVYFLNNYNKKFIIFIDDLSLELKNERFILFKSLLEGSILSNSKNIKFYITSNQRHLSNKSSVKNEVNDLNEKEISDNLISLSDRFGLWVGFHGCSKSEYLEIVKHYLKKNLIEPSENLNKLSVQWSLEKGNFSGRTAHQFVNNLIASKS
;
A
#
# COMPACT_ATOMS: atom_id res chain seq x y z
N MET A 1 17.69 -19.30 15.73
CA MET A 1 18.32 -18.11 15.13
C MET A 1 17.52 -16.88 15.56
N SER A 2 18.16 -15.85 16.11
CA SER A 2 17.49 -14.61 16.55
C SER A 2 17.19 -13.68 15.38
N PHE A 3 16.21 -12.79 15.53
CA PHE A 3 15.90 -11.75 14.54
C PHE A 3 17.10 -10.85 14.33
N ARG A 4 17.37 -10.49 13.07
CA ARG A 4 18.49 -9.61 12.72
C ARG A 4 18.13 -8.58 11.65
N ILE A 5 18.74 -7.41 11.81
CA ILE A 5 18.89 -6.40 10.77
C ILE A 5 20.34 -5.91 10.86
N ASP A 6 21.06 -5.88 9.75
CA ASP A 6 22.39 -5.25 9.75
C ASP A 6 22.22 -3.74 9.94
N LYS A 7 22.84 -3.18 10.97
CA LYS A 7 22.79 -1.74 11.25
C LYS A 7 23.35 -0.92 10.10
N LYS A 8 24.33 -1.44 9.35
CA LYS A 8 24.87 -0.79 8.15
C LYS A 8 23.81 -0.68 7.05
N HIS A 9 22.89 -1.65 6.96
CA HIS A 9 21.79 -1.56 6.01
C HIS A 9 20.82 -0.44 6.37
N LEU A 10 20.56 -0.18 7.65
CA LEU A 10 19.71 0.93 8.10
C LEU A 10 20.29 2.32 7.80
N GLU A 11 21.57 2.43 7.46
CA GLU A 11 22.21 3.69 7.05
C GLU A 11 22.08 3.93 5.54
N LYS A 12 22.02 2.86 4.74
CA LYS A 12 22.04 2.91 3.28
C LYS A 12 20.66 2.72 2.62
N TYR A 13 19.78 1.95 3.25
CA TYR A 13 18.52 1.50 2.66
C TYR A 13 17.31 1.98 3.45
N PHE A 14 16.20 2.19 2.73
CA PHE A 14 14.91 2.57 3.31
C PHE A 14 13.81 1.53 3.12
N TYR A 15 14.06 0.51 2.29
CA TYR A 15 13.11 -0.54 1.98
C TYR A 15 13.71 -1.87 2.40
N PHE A 16 12.91 -2.69 3.08
CA PHE A 16 13.30 -3.98 3.63
C PHE A 16 12.19 -4.98 3.38
N ILE A 17 12.56 -6.24 3.20
CA ILE A 17 11.64 -7.37 3.21
C ILE A 17 12.01 -8.30 4.36
N PHE A 18 11.00 -8.83 5.04
CA PHE A 18 11.21 -9.87 6.03
C PHE A 18 11.32 -11.25 5.37
N LEU A 19 12.44 -11.95 5.62
CA LEU A 19 12.69 -13.31 5.14
C LEU A 19 12.53 -14.31 6.31
N PRO A 20 11.41 -15.05 6.39
CA PRO A 20 11.09 -15.87 7.57
C PRO A 20 12.07 -17.02 7.80
N LYS A 21 12.57 -17.66 6.74
CA LYS A 21 13.50 -18.80 6.83
C LYS A 21 14.79 -18.47 7.57
N ILE A 22 15.26 -17.23 7.44
CA ILE A 22 16.51 -16.76 8.05
C ILE A 22 16.27 -15.71 9.16
N LYS A 23 15.00 -15.40 9.46
CA LYS A 23 14.55 -14.39 10.43
C LYS A 23 15.29 -13.06 10.28
N GLU A 24 15.37 -12.55 9.06
CA GLU A 24 16.14 -11.34 8.72
C GLU A 24 15.29 -10.30 8.01
N LEU A 25 15.56 -9.02 8.32
CA LEU A 25 15.15 -7.88 7.50
C LEU A 25 16.23 -7.57 6.47
N SER A 26 16.02 -8.02 5.25
CA SER A 26 16.98 -7.83 4.14
C SER A 26 16.65 -6.56 3.36
N PRO A 27 17.65 -5.77 2.97
CA PRO A 27 17.44 -4.54 2.23
C PRO A 27 16.91 -4.82 0.82
N LEU A 28 16.12 -3.89 0.30
CA LEU A 28 15.65 -3.86 -1.08
C LEU A 28 15.98 -2.52 -1.72
N GLU A 29 16.37 -2.57 -2.99
CA GLU A 29 16.38 -1.40 -3.86
C GLU A 29 15.13 -1.45 -4.75
N LEU A 30 14.37 -0.35 -4.77
CA LEU A 30 13.25 -0.24 -5.69
C LEU A 30 13.78 0.06 -7.09
N GLU A 31 13.65 -0.91 -8.00
CA GLU A 31 13.99 -0.74 -9.42
C GLU A 31 13.18 0.40 -10.05
N GLN A 32 11.88 0.46 -9.76
CA GLN A 32 10.97 1.47 -10.30
C GLN A 32 10.74 2.59 -9.29
N LYS A 33 11.30 3.77 -9.59
CA LYS A 33 11.15 4.99 -8.77
C LYS A 33 9.93 5.79 -9.23
N ILE A 34 8.74 5.25 -8.97
CA ILE A 34 7.49 6.01 -9.13
C ILE A 34 7.40 7.02 -7.97
N GLN A 35 7.25 8.29 -8.31
CA GLN A 35 7.09 9.37 -7.35
C GLN A 35 5.59 9.60 -7.07
N VAL A 36 5.28 10.30 -5.99
CA VAL A 36 3.90 10.55 -5.59
C VAL A 36 3.16 11.38 -6.64
N GLU A 37 3.88 12.25 -7.35
CA GLU A 37 3.38 13.09 -8.43
C GLU A 37 3.01 12.29 -9.69
N ASP A 38 3.53 11.07 -9.85
CA ASP A 38 3.20 10.19 -10.98
C ASP A 38 1.85 9.47 -10.82
N LEU A 39 1.30 9.49 -9.61
CA LEU A 39 0.04 8.81 -9.31
C LEU A 39 -1.13 9.79 -9.52
N LEU A 40 -1.63 9.84 -10.75
CA LEU A 40 -2.72 10.73 -11.14
C LEU A 40 -4.11 10.18 -10.76
N GLY A 41 -5.08 11.07 -10.59
CA GLY A 41 -6.48 10.71 -10.31
C GLY A 41 -6.72 10.22 -8.87
N ILE A 42 -5.72 10.33 -7.99
CA ILE A 42 -5.81 9.90 -6.59
C ILE A 42 -5.31 10.97 -5.61
N GLU A 43 -5.50 12.25 -5.95
CA GLU A 43 -4.98 13.39 -5.17
C GLU A 43 -5.46 13.40 -3.71
N GLU A 44 -6.74 13.10 -3.48
CA GLU A 44 -7.30 13.03 -2.14
C GLU A 44 -6.65 11.90 -1.31
N GLN A 45 -6.50 10.73 -1.90
CA GLN A 45 -5.86 9.56 -1.27
C GLN A 45 -4.40 9.87 -0.94
N LYS A 46 -3.68 10.53 -1.85
CA LYS A 46 -2.31 11.01 -1.63
C LYS A 46 -2.24 11.96 -0.44
N GLY A 47 -3.10 12.97 -0.41
CA GLY A 47 -3.16 13.96 0.67
C GLY A 47 -3.36 13.31 2.04
N LYS A 48 -4.31 12.38 2.16
CA LYS A 48 -4.58 11.62 3.39
C LYS A 48 -3.35 10.83 3.87
N VAL A 49 -2.73 10.05 2.97
CA VAL A 49 -1.57 9.21 3.33
C VAL A 49 -0.35 10.06 3.67
N ILE A 50 -0.06 11.11 2.90
CA ILE A 50 1.06 12.04 3.18
C ILE A 50 0.86 12.71 4.53
N THR A 51 -0.32 13.27 4.79
CA THR A 51 -0.60 14.01 6.03
C THR A 51 -0.45 13.11 7.26
N ASN A 52 -1.02 11.90 7.21
CA ASN A 52 -0.87 10.92 8.28
C ASN A 52 0.59 10.51 8.50
N THR A 53 1.34 10.33 7.43
CA THR A 53 2.77 9.96 7.49
C THR A 53 3.63 11.11 8.04
N ALA A 54 3.34 12.36 7.68
CA ALA A 54 3.99 13.53 8.27
C ALA A 54 3.75 13.59 9.78
N ASN A 55 2.50 13.41 10.21
CA ASN A 55 2.17 13.37 11.65
C ASN A 55 2.94 12.26 12.36
N PHE A 56 3.01 11.06 11.77
CA PHE A 56 3.77 9.94 12.34
C PHE A 56 5.27 10.27 12.51
N LEU A 57 5.88 10.88 11.50
CA LEU A 57 7.26 11.35 11.58
C LEU A 57 7.46 12.38 12.71
N ASP A 58 6.50 13.29 12.86
CA ASP A 58 6.55 14.37 13.84
C ASP A 58 6.14 13.95 15.26
N ASN A 59 5.89 12.65 15.50
CA ASN A 59 5.35 12.14 16.77
C ASN A 59 3.98 12.76 17.15
N LYS A 60 3.23 13.25 16.16
CA LYS A 60 1.84 13.70 16.31
C LYS A 60 0.88 12.51 16.19
N PRO A 61 -0.38 12.66 16.65
CA PRO A 61 -1.42 11.65 16.44
C PRO A 61 -1.49 11.22 14.96
N SER A 62 -1.40 9.91 14.74
CA SER A 62 -1.38 9.28 13.42
C SER A 62 -1.94 7.87 13.51
N ASN A 63 -2.58 7.44 12.44
CA ASN A 63 -3.32 6.19 12.37
C ASN A 63 -2.55 5.12 11.59
N HIS A 64 -2.85 3.86 11.88
CA HIS A 64 -2.62 2.78 10.93
C HIS A 64 -3.54 3.01 9.72
N ILE A 65 -3.08 2.66 8.52
CA ILE A 65 -3.80 2.95 7.27
C ILE A 65 -4.21 1.65 6.58
N LEU A 66 -5.48 1.57 6.20
CA LEU A 66 -5.99 0.56 5.28
C LEU A 66 -6.35 1.22 3.93
N LEU A 67 -5.62 0.84 2.88
CA LEU A 67 -5.90 1.26 1.51
C LEU A 67 -6.67 0.14 0.82
N TRP A 68 -7.90 0.39 0.40
CA TRP A 68 -8.75 -0.66 -0.15
C TRP A 68 -9.34 -0.27 -1.50
N GLY A 69 -9.87 -1.26 -2.24
CA GLY A 69 -10.58 -1.03 -3.49
C GLY A 69 -9.86 -1.52 -4.74
N ALA A 70 -10.04 -0.85 -5.87
CA ALA A 70 -9.67 -1.32 -7.21
C ALA A 70 -8.18 -1.74 -7.35
N ARG A 71 -7.96 -2.85 -8.05
CA ARG A 71 -6.61 -3.34 -8.39
C ARG A 71 -5.97 -2.40 -9.43
N GLY A 72 -4.66 -2.25 -9.38
CA GLY A 72 -3.91 -1.47 -10.39
C GLY A 72 -3.97 0.06 -10.24
N MET A 73 -4.67 0.58 -9.23
CA MET A 73 -4.84 2.02 -8.97
C MET A 73 -3.75 2.63 -8.06
N GLY A 74 -2.64 1.91 -7.86
CA GLY A 74 -1.46 2.48 -7.19
C GLY A 74 -1.47 2.46 -5.66
N LYS A 75 -2.28 1.61 -4.99
CA LYS A 75 -2.28 1.51 -3.51
C LYS A 75 -0.88 1.21 -2.93
N SER A 76 -0.28 0.10 -3.36
CA SER A 76 1.07 -0.32 -2.92
C SER A 76 2.14 0.68 -3.37
N THR A 77 1.99 1.21 -4.60
CA THR A 77 2.88 2.24 -5.15
C THR A 77 2.81 3.54 -4.36
N LEU A 78 1.64 3.93 -3.86
CA LEU A 78 1.48 5.11 -3.02
C LEU A 78 2.26 4.97 -1.73
N ILE A 79 2.15 3.83 -1.05
CA ILE A 79 2.91 3.57 0.19
C ILE A 79 4.42 3.67 -0.07
N LYS A 80 4.90 2.99 -1.12
CA LYS A 80 6.33 2.98 -1.49
C LYS A 80 6.83 4.37 -1.86
N SER A 81 6.05 5.14 -2.62
CA SER A 81 6.40 6.50 -3.08
C SER A 81 6.35 7.54 -1.96
N VAL A 82 5.45 7.41 -0.99
CA VAL A 82 5.39 8.30 0.20
C VAL A 82 6.67 8.18 1.03
N VAL A 83 7.21 6.98 1.21
CA VAL A 83 8.50 6.77 1.89
C VAL A 83 9.63 7.50 1.17
N SER A 84 9.69 7.36 -0.16
CA SER A 84 10.66 8.08 -1.00
C SER A 84 10.49 9.60 -0.92
N HIS A 85 9.25 10.08 -0.96
CA HIS A 85 8.91 11.51 -0.85
C HIS A 85 9.49 12.12 0.43
N PHE A 86 9.27 11.50 1.60
CA PHE A 86 9.82 12.00 2.86
C PHE A 86 11.32 11.84 2.98
N ASN A 87 11.89 10.72 2.49
CA ASN A 87 13.32 10.46 2.67
C ASN A 87 14.21 11.25 1.72
N LEU A 88 13.72 11.61 0.52
CA LEU A 88 14.49 12.25 -0.55
C LEU A 88 14.10 13.71 -0.81
N LYS A 89 12.81 14.06 -0.76
CA LYS A 89 12.32 15.39 -1.18
C LYS A 89 12.07 16.32 0.01
N VAL A 90 11.52 15.81 1.10
CA VAL A 90 11.23 16.62 2.29
C VAL A 90 12.52 16.85 3.07
N LYS A 91 12.81 18.12 3.41
CA LYS A 91 13.94 18.49 4.28
C LYS A 91 13.67 18.09 5.73
N THR A 92 13.75 16.79 6.01
CA THR A 92 13.66 16.23 7.36
C THR A 92 14.87 15.36 7.66
N GLN A 93 15.37 15.47 8.89
CA GLN A 93 16.42 14.58 9.40
C GLN A 93 15.88 13.20 9.76
N LYS A 94 14.57 13.09 10.02
CA LYS A 94 13.94 11.80 10.35
C LYS A 94 13.71 11.00 9.08
N LYS A 95 14.11 9.73 9.10
CA LYS A 95 13.92 8.79 7.99
C LYS A 95 12.82 7.78 8.31
N ILE A 96 12.09 7.39 7.27
CA ILE A 96 11.08 6.32 7.31
C ILE A 96 11.70 5.07 6.70
N TYR A 97 11.48 3.94 7.35
CA TYR A 97 11.89 2.62 6.89
C TYR A 97 10.65 1.79 6.59
N LEU A 98 10.50 1.34 5.35
CA LEU A 98 9.41 0.46 4.94
C LEU A 98 9.86 -0.99 5.11
N VAL A 99 9.12 -1.76 5.90
CA VAL A 99 9.31 -3.19 6.09
C VAL A 99 8.15 -3.92 5.45
N GLU A 100 8.39 -4.51 4.29
CA GLU A 100 7.41 -5.34 3.60
C GLU A 100 7.34 -6.72 4.27
N LEU A 101 6.14 -7.08 4.71
CA LEU A 101 5.82 -8.37 5.30
C LEU A 101 4.88 -9.12 4.38
N LEU A 102 5.32 -10.28 3.90
CA LEU A 102 4.50 -11.15 3.07
C LEU A 102 3.35 -11.75 3.89
N ASN A 103 2.20 -11.96 3.26
CA ASN A 103 1.00 -12.47 3.93
C ASN A 103 1.20 -13.83 4.63
N ASN A 104 2.13 -14.67 4.15
CA ASN A 104 2.46 -15.96 4.76
C ASN A 104 3.40 -15.83 5.97
N SER A 105 3.82 -14.62 6.33
CA SER A 105 4.79 -14.35 7.41
C SER A 105 4.15 -13.59 8.58
N LEU A 106 2.82 -13.47 8.61
CA LEU A 106 2.09 -12.72 9.65
C LEU A 106 2.26 -13.29 11.05
N GLU A 107 2.52 -14.59 11.19
CA GLU A 107 2.83 -15.23 12.47
C GLU A 107 4.07 -14.63 13.15
N PHE A 108 5.02 -14.09 12.39
CA PHE A 108 6.23 -13.44 12.91
C PHE A 108 6.01 -11.98 13.30
N LEU A 109 4.83 -11.41 13.02
CA LEU A 109 4.57 -9.99 13.26
C LEU A 109 4.86 -9.55 14.71
N PRO A 110 4.52 -10.32 15.76
CA PRO A 110 4.83 -9.91 17.13
C PRO A 110 6.33 -9.79 17.37
N GLU A 111 7.10 -10.77 16.88
CA GLU A 111 8.57 -10.81 17.00
C GLU A 111 9.21 -9.64 16.24
N ILE A 112 8.69 -9.32 15.04
CA ILE A 112 9.12 -8.17 14.23
C ILE A 112 8.86 -6.86 14.97
N VAL A 113 7.65 -6.66 15.50
CA VAL A 113 7.30 -5.41 16.19
C VAL A 113 8.14 -5.24 17.46
N TYR A 114 8.28 -6.30 18.26
CA TYR A 114 9.15 -6.29 19.44
C TYR A 114 10.60 -5.92 19.07
N PHE A 115 11.14 -6.53 18.00
CA PHE A 115 12.48 -6.25 17.53
C PHE A 115 12.65 -4.79 17.07
N LEU A 116 11.72 -4.27 16.26
CA LEU A 116 11.78 -2.92 15.70
C LEU A 116 11.55 -1.81 16.76
N ASN A 117 10.81 -2.10 17.83
CA ASN A 117 10.63 -1.16 18.95
C ASN A 117 11.95 -0.79 19.64
N ASN A 118 12.96 -1.65 19.56
CA ASN A 118 14.28 -1.39 20.15
C ASN A 118 15.14 -0.40 19.35
N TYR A 119 14.64 0.09 18.21
CA TYR A 119 15.33 1.06 17.36
C TYR A 119 14.66 2.43 17.44
N ASN A 120 15.45 3.47 17.68
CA ASN A 120 14.99 4.86 17.60
C ASN A 120 14.86 5.34 16.14
N LYS A 121 14.00 4.66 15.37
CA LYS A 121 13.74 4.89 13.94
C LYS A 121 12.25 4.69 13.66
N LYS A 122 11.75 5.34 12.60
CA LYS A 122 10.34 5.28 12.21
C LYS A 122 10.12 4.19 11.16
N PHE A 123 9.32 3.18 11.50
CA PHE A 123 9.02 2.06 10.62
C PHE A 123 7.56 2.10 10.16
N ILE A 124 7.36 1.81 8.89
CA ILE A 124 6.06 1.41 8.35
C ILE A 124 6.16 -0.07 8.03
N ILE A 125 5.37 -0.90 8.71
CA ILE A 125 5.18 -2.30 8.34
C ILE A 125 4.08 -2.33 7.28
N PHE A 126 4.46 -2.81 6.11
CA PHE A 126 3.62 -2.86 4.92
C PHE A 126 3.20 -4.31 4.63
N ILE A 127 1.88 -4.54 4.57
CA ILE A 127 1.30 -5.83 4.20
C ILE A 127 0.48 -5.63 2.93
N ASP A 128 0.89 -6.27 1.83
CA ASP A 128 0.24 -6.11 0.52
C ASP A 128 -0.85 -7.16 0.29
N ASP A 129 -1.96 -6.73 -0.31
CA ASP A 129 -3.09 -7.57 -0.75
C ASP A 129 -3.64 -8.50 0.35
N LEU A 130 -3.89 -7.94 1.54
CA LEU A 130 -4.56 -8.68 2.61
C LEU A 130 -6.04 -8.86 2.24
N SER A 131 -6.46 -10.13 2.10
CA SER A 131 -7.88 -10.47 1.99
C SER A 131 -8.53 -10.29 3.36
N LEU A 132 -9.66 -9.57 3.38
CA LEU A 132 -10.41 -9.27 4.60
C LEU A 132 -11.69 -10.13 4.67
N GLU A 133 -11.68 -11.27 3.97
CA GLU A 133 -12.72 -12.29 4.10
C GLU A 133 -12.75 -12.85 5.52
N LEU A 134 -13.94 -13.05 6.08
CA LEU A 134 -14.12 -13.50 7.45
C LEU A 134 -13.48 -14.86 7.76
N LYS A 135 -13.49 -15.76 6.78
CA LYS A 135 -12.90 -17.11 6.92
C LYS A 135 -11.41 -17.14 6.61
N ASN A 136 -10.82 -15.99 6.32
CA ASN A 136 -9.40 -15.91 6.04
C ASN A 136 -8.62 -15.99 7.36
N GLU A 137 -7.98 -17.14 7.60
CA GLU A 137 -7.18 -17.39 8.80
C GLU A 137 -6.12 -16.30 9.03
N ARG A 138 -5.55 -15.74 7.95
CA ARG A 138 -4.54 -14.68 8.03
C ARG A 138 -5.13 -13.36 8.51
N PHE A 139 -6.35 -13.05 8.08
CA PHE A 139 -7.08 -11.88 8.56
C PHE A 139 -7.43 -12.01 10.04
N ILE A 140 -7.94 -13.18 10.45
CA ILE A 140 -8.25 -13.49 11.86
C ILE A 140 -6.99 -13.36 12.71
N LEU A 141 -5.88 -13.98 12.28
CA LEU A 141 -4.60 -13.88 12.96
C LEU A 141 -4.15 -12.43 13.08
N PHE A 142 -4.17 -11.68 11.97
CA PHE A 142 -3.75 -10.28 11.95
C PHE A 142 -4.60 -9.40 12.88
N LYS A 143 -5.93 -9.57 12.83
CA LYS A 143 -6.87 -8.87 13.71
C LYS A 143 -6.59 -9.19 15.18
N SER A 144 -6.48 -10.48 15.54
CA SER A 144 -6.15 -10.92 16.90
C SER A 144 -4.83 -10.32 17.40
N LEU A 145 -3.81 -10.27 16.54
CA LEU A 145 -2.53 -9.64 16.86
C LEU A 145 -2.66 -8.12 17.09
N LEU A 146 -3.54 -7.43 16.37
CA LEU A 146 -3.79 -6.00 16.60
C LEU A 146 -4.64 -5.73 17.84
N GLU A 147 -5.62 -6.59 18.15
CA GLU A 147 -6.53 -6.43 19.27
C GLU A 147 -5.88 -6.78 20.62
N GLY A 148 -5.10 -7.86 20.65
CA GLY A 148 -4.57 -8.44 21.88
C GLY A 148 -3.20 -7.92 22.32
N SER A 149 -2.59 -6.98 21.61
CA SER A 149 -1.19 -6.63 21.84
C SER A 149 -0.94 -5.17 22.23
N ILE A 150 -0.12 -4.99 23.27
CA ILE A 150 0.61 -3.74 23.59
C ILE A 150 1.40 -3.23 22.36
N LEU A 151 1.70 -4.13 21.42
CA LEU A 151 2.43 -3.86 20.18
C LEU A 151 1.71 -2.88 19.25
N SER A 152 0.37 -2.82 19.30
CA SER A 152 -0.44 -1.85 18.53
C SER A 152 -0.20 -0.39 18.94
N ASN A 153 0.36 -0.14 20.14
CA ASN A 153 0.60 1.21 20.66
C ASN A 153 2.06 1.69 20.46
N SER A 154 2.81 1.03 19.57
CA SER A 154 4.18 1.45 19.26
C SER A 154 4.20 2.86 18.67
N LYS A 155 4.97 3.76 19.30
CA LYS A 155 5.15 5.15 18.85
C LYS A 155 6.03 5.27 17.60
N ASN A 156 6.82 4.24 17.30
CA ASN A 156 7.78 4.23 16.20
C ASN A 156 7.39 3.30 15.05
N ILE A 157 6.22 2.65 15.10
CA ILE A 157 5.73 1.73 14.07
C ILE A 157 4.31 2.11 13.65
N LYS A 158 4.03 2.08 12.33
CA LYS A 158 2.67 2.13 11.77
C LYS A 158 2.45 0.98 10.78
N PHE A 159 1.20 0.55 10.66
CA PHE A 159 0.77 -0.53 9.78
C PHE A 159 0.06 0.08 8.59
N TYR A 160 0.61 -0.10 7.40
CA TYR A 160 -0.01 0.32 6.15
C TYR A 160 -0.37 -0.95 5.40
N ILE A 161 -1.65 -1.13 5.09
CA ILE A 161 -2.16 -2.37 4.50
C ILE A 161 -2.90 -2.05 3.23
N THR A 162 -2.77 -2.91 2.22
CA THR A 162 -3.62 -2.83 1.04
C THR A 162 -4.59 -4.01 1.01
N SER A 163 -5.80 -3.77 0.50
CA SER A 163 -6.77 -4.82 0.18
C SER A 163 -7.41 -4.55 -1.17
N ASN A 164 -7.68 -5.62 -1.92
CA ASN A 164 -8.39 -5.54 -3.19
C ASN A 164 -9.92 -5.66 -3.05
N GLN A 165 -10.42 -5.87 -1.84
CA GLN A 165 -11.85 -6.00 -1.58
C GLN A 165 -12.52 -4.62 -1.59
N ARG A 166 -13.53 -4.46 -2.46
CA ARG A 166 -14.31 -3.21 -2.61
C ARG A 166 -15.47 -3.11 -1.61
N HIS A 167 -15.87 -4.23 -1.01
CA HIS A 167 -17.08 -4.37 -0.20
C HIS A 167 -16.98 -3.79 1.21
N LEU A 168 -15.81 -3.32 1.62
CA LEU A 168 -15.56 -2.75 2.94
C LEU A 168 -16.26 -1.41 3.19
N SER A 169 -16.71 -0.75 2.12
CA SER A 169 -17.26 0.60 2.16
C SER A 169 -18.77 0.69 2.15
N ASN A 170 -19.48 -0.43 2.04
CA ASN A 170 -20.93 -0.44 2.15
C ASN A 170 -21.35 -0.32 3.62
N LYS A 171 -21.02 0.81 4.24
CA LYS A 171 -21.88 1.36 5.29
C LYS A 171 -23.19 1.71 4.60
N SER A 172 -24.28 1.10 5.07
CA SER A 172 -25.69 1.34 4.68
C SER A 172 -26.14 0.73 3.34
N SER A 173 -27.31 0.09 3.39
CA SER A 173 -28.17 -0.31 2.25
C SER A 173 -27.98 -1.72 1.65
N VAL A 174 -28.03 -2.77 2.46
CA VAL A 174 -28.63 -4.05 2.02
C VAL A 174 -29.56 -4.52 3.13
N LYS A 175 -30.85 -4.18 3.03
CA LYS A 175 -31.91 -4.92 3.72
C LYS A 175 -32.26 -6.09 2.81
N ASN A 176 -31.62 -7.23 2.98
CA ASN A 176 -32.12 -8.49 2.42
C ASN A 176 -32.14 -9.51 3.55
N GLU A 177 -33.34 -9.95 3.93
CA GLU A 177 -33.66 -10.79 5.10
C GLU A 177 -33.19 -12.26 4.98
N VAL A 178 -32.06 -12.51 4.32
CA VAL A 178 -31.54 -13.87 4.09
C VAL A 178 -30.04 -13.91 4.36
N ASN A 179 -29.62 -13.50 5.56
CA ASN A 179 -28.48 -14.03 6.36
C ASN A 179 -28.03 -13.06 7.48
N ASP A 180 -28.95 -12.64 8.35
CA ASP A 180 -28.69 -11.67 9.44
C ASP A 180 -27.49 -12.02 10.35
N LEU A 181 -27.18 -13.30 10.53
CA LEU A 181 -26.04 -13.75 11.35
C LEU A 181 -24.70 -13.50 10.67
N ASN A 182 -24.57 -13.86 9.39
CA ASN A 182 -23.34 -13.62 8.63
C ASN A 182 -23.11 -12.11 8.44
N GLU A 183 -24.17 -11.32 8.25
CA GLU A 183 -24.05 -9.87 8.10
C GLU A 183 -23.61 -9.17 9.38
N LYS A 184 -24.11 -9.60 10.55
CA LYS A 184 -23.65 -9.10 11.86
C LYS A 184 -22.18 -9.44 12.09
N GLU A 185 -21.76 -10.67 11.83
CA GLU A 185 -20.35 -11.06 11.95
C GLU A 185 -19.44 -10.27 11.01
N ILE A 186 -19.89 -9.98 9.77
CA ILE A 186 -19.14 -9.12 8.84
C ILE A 186 -19.02 -7.70 9.42
N SER A 187 -20.13 -7.14 9.90
CA SER A 187 -20.17 -5.81 10.49
C SER A 187 -19.24 -5.69 11.70
N ASP A 188 -19.32 -6.62 12.66
CA ASP A 188 -18.51 -6.59 13.88
C ASP A 188 -17.01 -6.74 13.58
N ASN A 189 -16.65 -7.56 12.59
CA ASN A 189 -15.27 -7.70 12.12
C ASN A 189 -14.75 -6.44 11.41
N LEU A 190 -15.59 -5.74 10.66
CA LEU A 190 -15.22 -4.47 10.04
C LEU A 190 -15.10 -3.34 11.07
N ILE A 191 -15.98 -3.31 12.08
CA ILE A 191 -15.93 -2.35 13.19
C ILE A 191 -14.62 -2.51 13.97
N SER A 192 -14.31 -3.73 14.41
CA SER A 192 -13.06 -4.02 15.12
C SER A 192 -11.81 -3.70 14.29
N LEU A 193 -11.83 -3.95 12.98
CA LEU A 193 -10.74 -3.52 12.11
C LEU A 193 -10.67 -1.99 12.01
N SER A 194 -11.82 -1.32 11.92
CA SER A 194 -11.93 0.14 11.85
C SER A 194 -11.38 0.80 13.10
N ASP A 195 -11.59 0.22 14.28
CA ASP A 195 -11.07 0.73 15.55
C ASP A 195 -9.53 0.71 15.62
N ARG A 196 -8.88 -0.20 14.88
CA ARG A 196 -7.41 -0.30 14.81
C ARG A 196 -6.81 0.47 13.64
N PHE A 197 -7.57 0.64 12.56
CA PHE A 197 -7.20 1.44 11.40
C PHE A 197 -7.98 2.75 11.40
N GLY A 198 -7.48 3.77 12.11
CA GLY A 198 -8.14 5.07 12.14
C GLY A 198 -8.16 5.83 10.80
N LEU A 199 -7.49 5.32 9.75
CA LEU A 199 -7.52 5.92 8.41
C LEU A 199 -7.78 4.88 7.32
N TRP A 200 -8.94 5.01 6.67
CA TRP A 200 -9.37 4.16 5.55
C TRP A 200 -9.36 4.98 4.27
N VAL A 201 -8.67 4.47 3.25
CA VAL A 201 -8.45 5.18 1.99
C VAL A 201 -8.97 4.33 0.84
N GLY A 202 -10.11 4.72 0.28
CA GLY A 202 -10.75 4.03 -0.84
C GLY A 202 -10.14 4.40 -2.18
N PHE A 203 -9.91 3.38 -3.01
CA PHE A 203 -9.43 3.50 -4.39
C PHE A 203 -10.49 2.94 -5.34
N HIS A 204 -10.94 3.78 -6.27
CA HIS A 204 -11.93 3.40 -7.28
C HIS A 204 -11.24 3.16 -8.63
N GLY A 205 -11.89 2.43 -9.53
CA GLY A 205 -11.37 2.27 -10.88
C GLY A 205 -11.35 3.61 -11.62
N CYS A 206 -10.40 3.81 -12.52
CA CYS A 206 -10.39 5.01 -13.35
C CYS A 206 -11.29 4.86 -14.57
N SER A 207 -11.85 5.99 -15.00
CA SER A 207 -12.51 6.14 -16.29
C SER A 207 -11.52 6.04 -17.45
N LYS A 208 -12.04 5.84 -18.66
CA LYS A 208 -11.24 5.83 -19.89
C LYS A 208 -10.46 7.15 -20.09
N SER A 209 -11.06 8.29 -19.78
CA SER A 209 -10.40 9.60 -19.90
C SER A 209 -9.23 9.72 -18.93
N GLU A 210 -9.43 9.40 -17.65
CA GLU A 210 -8.35 9.38 -16.64
C GLU A 210 -7.23 8.40 -17.02
N TYR A 211 -7.58 7.22 -17.55
CA TYR A 211 -6.60 6.27 -18.07
C TYR A 211 -5.74 6.88 -19.18
N LEU A 212 -6.35 7.57 -20.15
CA LEU A 212 -5.61 8.23 -21.23
C LEU A 212 -4.68 9.33 -20.70
N GLU A 213 -5.10 10.08 -19.68
CA GLU A 213 -4.23 11.07 -19.03
C GLU A 213 -3.03 10.41 -18.33
N ILE A 214 -3.22 9.25 -17.69
CA ILE A 214 -2.11 8.48 -17.10
C ILE A 214 -1.15 7.97 -18.20
N VAL A 215 -1.66 7.51 -19.34
CA VAL A 215 -0.82 7.09 -20.49
C VAL A 215 0.02 8.26 -20.99
N LYS A 216 -0.60 9.42 -21.23
CA LYS A 216 0.11 10.64 -21.67
C LYS A 216 1.17 11.08 -20.67
N HIS A 217 0.87 11.01 -19.38
CA HIS A 217 1.83 11.32 -18.31
C HIS A 217 3.07 10.44 -18.41
N TYR A 218 2.89 9.13 -18.53
CA TYR A 218 4.03 8.20 -18.64
C TYR A 218 4.80 8.37 -19.95
N LEU A 219 4.15 8.70 -21.07
CA LEU A 219 4.88 9.02 -22.31
C LEU A 219 5.75 10.27 -22.14
N LYS A 220 5.17 11.35 -21.59
CA LYS A 220 5.90 12.60 -21.32
C LYS A 220 7.08 12.35 -20.38
N LYS A 221 6.87 11.58 -19.32
CA LYS A 221 7.92 11.21 -18.36
C LYS A 221 9.08 10.46 -19.02
N ASN A 222 8.79 9.63 -20.03
CA ASN A 222 9.80 8.86 -20.77
C ASN A 222 10.26 9.56 -22.06
N LEU A 223 9.89 10.83 -22.27
CA LEU A 223 10.25 11.63 -23.46
C LEU A 223 9.84 10.95 -24.78
N ILE A 224 8.66 10.32 -24.79
CA ILE A 224 8.13 9.63 -25.96
C ILE A 224 7.06 10.49 -26.61
N GLU A 225 7.27 10.84 -27.87
CA GLU A 225 6.27 11.54 -28.67
C GLU A 225 5.04 10.63 -28.93
N PRO A 226 3.82 11.13 -28.68
CA PRO A 226 2.59 10.39 -28.92
C PRO A 226 2.35 10.23 -30.43
N SER A 227 2.05 9.01 -30.87
CA SER A 227 1.60 8.77 -32.25
C SER A 227 0.13 9.20 -32.43
N GLU A 228 -0.28 9.46 -33.68
CA GLU A 228 -1.67 9.80 -34.01
C GLU A 228 -2.68 8.74 -33.50
N ASN A 229 -2.27 7.47 -33.54
CA ASN A 229 -3.10 6.33 -33.13
C ASN A 229 -2.98 5.98 -31.64
N LEU A 230 -2.25 6.75 -30.83
CA LEU A 230 -1.94 6.42 -29.44
C LEU A 230 -3.19 6.09 -28.60
N ASN A 231 -4.21 6.94 -28.66
CA ASN A 231 -5.42 6.76 -27.87
C ASN A 231 -6.15 5.46 -28.25
N LYS A 232 -6.17 5.11 -29.54
CA LYS A 232 -6.79 3.88 -30.02
C LYS A 232 -6.00 2.66 -29.54
N LEU A 233 -4.68 2.66 -29.69
CA LEU A 233 -3.80 1.55 -29.31
C LEU A 233 -3.80 1.32 -27.79
N SER A 234 -3.72 2.38 -26.99
CA SER A 234 -3.74 2.28 -25.52
C SER A 234 -5.09 1.76 -25.01
N VAL A 235 -6.20 2.24 -25.57
CA VAL A 235 -7.54 1.75 -25.20
C VAL A 235 -7.70 0.27 -25.57
N GLN A 236 -7.27 -0.12 -26.77
CA GLN A 236 -7.30 -1.53 -27.18
C GLN A 236 -6.50 -2.41 -26.22
N TRP A 237 -5.26 -2.01 -25.88
CA TRP A 237 -4.44 -2.70 -24.88
C TRP A 237 -5.17 -2.83 -23.54
N SER A 238 -5.82 -1.76 -23.07
CA SER A 238 -6.55 -1.76 -21.81
C SER A 238 -7.75 -2.71 -21.82
N LEU A 239 -8.48 -2.77 -22.93
CA LEU A 239 -9.61 -3.68 -23.13
C LEU A 239 -9.17 -5.14 -23.17
N GLU A 240 -8.07 -5.45 -23.86
CA GLU A 240 -7.47 -6.79 -23.88
C GLU A 240 -7.03 -7.26 -22.48
N LYS A 241 -6.60 -6.33 -21.62
CA LYS A 241 -6.29 -6.61 -20.20
C LYS A 241 -7.51 -6.58 -19.27
N GLY A 242 -8.69 -6.21 -19.78
CA GLY A 242 -9.96 -6.21 -19.06
C GLY A 242 -10.08 -5.15 -17.95
N ASN A 243 -9.22 -4.14 -17.91
CA ASN A 243 -9.36 -3.03 -16.96
C ASN A 243 -8.68 -1.74 -17.44
N PHE A 244 -9.22 -0.60 -17.00
CA PHE A 244 -8.55 0.69 -17.02
C PHE A 244 -7.90 0.91 -15.65
N SER A 245 -6.57 1.01 -15.64
CA SER A 245 -5.81 1.24 -14.41
C SER A 245 -4.45 1.89 -14.69
N GLY A 246 -3.87 2.53 -13.67
CA GLY A 246 -2.53 3.09 -13.79
C GLY A 246 -1.45 2.04 -14.07
N ARG A 247 -1.61 0.82 -13.52
CA ARG A 247 -0.74 -0.33 -13.85
C ARG A 247 -0.80 -0.66 -15.34
N THR A 248 -1.99 -0.77 -15.90
CA THR A 248 -2.19 -1.11 -17.32
C THR A 248 -1.65 -0.02 -18.24
N ALA A 249 -1.82 1.25 -17.87
CA ALA A 249 -1.26 2.39 -18.59
C ALA A 249 0.28 2.34 -18.61
N HIS A 250 0.91 2.08 -17.46
CA HIS A 250 2.36 1.95 -17.36
C HIS A 250 2.89 0.77 -18.18
N GLN A 251 2.22 -0.39 -18.12
CA GLN A 251 2.58 -1.57 -18.92
C GLN A 251 2.48 -1.31 -20.43
N PHE A 252 1.47 -0.56 -20.87
CA PHE A 252 1.34 -0.14 -22.26
C PHE A 252 2.54 0.71 -22.70
N VAL A 253 2.94 1.71 -21.90
CA VAL A 253 4.09 2.57 -22.22
C VAL A 253 5.40 1.78 -22.23
N ASN A 254 5.60 0.86 -21.29
CA ASN A 254 6.76 -0.04 -21.29
C ASN A 254 6.81 -0.91 -22.55
N ASN A 255 5.65 -1.42 -23.02
CA ASN A 255 5.58 -2.17 -24.26
C ASN A 255 5.97 -1.32 -25.47
N LEU A 256 5.53 -0.06 -25.52
CA LEU A 256 5.94 0.87 -26.58
C LEU A 256 7.46 1.13 -26.57
N ILE A 257 8.06 1.29 -25.39
CA ILE A 257 9.53 1.47 -25.25
C ILE A 257 10.25 0.24 -25.81
N ALA A 258 9.84 -0.96 -25.38
CA ALA A 258 10.45 -2.20 -25.82
C ALA A 258 10.34 -2.41 -27.35
N SER A 259 9.23 -2.02 -27.96
CA SER A 259 9.04 -2.12 -29.42
C SER A 259 9.86 -1.13 -30.26
N LYS A 260 10.41 -0.08 -29.64
CA LYS A 260 11.27 0.94 -30.28
C LYS A 260 12.77 0.68 -30.08
N SER A 261 13.11 -0.31 -29.25
CA SER A 261 14.49 -0.72 -28.92
C SER A 261 14.97 -1.80 -29.87
#